data_AF-T0TBK1-F1
#
_entry.id   AF-T0TBK1-F1
#
_cell.length_a   1.000
_cell.length_b   1.000
_cell.length_c   1.000
_cell.angle_alpha   90.00
_cell.angle_beta   90.00
_cell.angle_gamma   90.00
#
_symmetry.space_group_name_H-M   'P 1'
#
loop_
_entity.id
_entity.type
_entity.pdbx_description
1 polymer ?
#
loop_
_entity_poly.entity_id
_entity_poly.type
_entity_poly.pdbx_seq_one_letter_code
_entity_poly.pdbx_strand_id
1 'polypeptide(L)'
;MTLGFFTYKSYSRDLPLKNAVIDAQAAFMSTDYDKAIDILEPYGINRLPKSAKYVLATSFVKLDNLNSEQMEAVLNTITQSSDETILNYWIYLGRGDLEKALDVAQNIGDTQLILHAYTNLYEKVKADTKMSGSDKQKKLNEYEKEISKLSKELGETSGSQSNGD
;
A
#
# COMPACT_ATOMS: atom_id res chain seq x y z
N MET A 1 -16.90 -33.69 -25.00
CA MET A 1 -15.91 -32.76 -25.60
C MET A 1 -15.91 -31.42 -24.84
N THR A 2 -15.78 -31.44 -23.51
CA THR A 2 -15.93 -30.24 -22.67
C THR A 2 -14.69 -29.93 -21.85
N LEU A 3 -13.87 -30.93 -21.48
CA LEU A 3 -12.60 -30.68 -20.76
C LEU A 3 -11.60 -29.81 -21.52
N GLY A 4 -11.49 -29.97 -22.85
CA GLY A 4 -10.51 -29.22 -23.67
C GLY A 4 -10.80 -27.72 -23.79
N PHE A 5 -12.05 -27.29 -23.63
CA PHE A 5 -12.42 -25.88 -23.75
C PHE A 5 -12.16 -25.11 -22.44
N PHE A 6 -12.32 -25.77 -21.30
CA PHE A 6 -12.02 -25.19 -19.98
C PHE A 6 -10.51 -25.04 -19.75
N THR A 7 -9.69 -26.01 -20.18
CA THR A 7 -8.22 -25.91 -20.06
C THR A 7 -7.62 -24.86 -20.99
N TYR A 8 -8.11 -24.74 -22.23
CA TYR A 8 -7.62 -23.75 -23.20
C TYR A 8 -7.91 -22.30 -22.78
N LYS A 9 -9.11 -22.04 -22.24
CA LYS A 9 -9.52 -20.70 -21.80
C LYS A 9 -8.81 -20.23 -20.51
N SER A 10 -8.44 -21.16 -19.62
CA SER A 10 -7.59 -20.86 -18.45
C SER A 10 -6.14 -20.59 -18.86
N TYR A 11 -5.56 -21.43 -19.72
CA TYR A 11 -4.17 -21.26 -20.19
C TYR A 11 -3.91 -19.91 -20.88
N SER A 12 -4.88 -19.43 -21.66
CA SER A 12 -4.77 -18.17 -22.40
C SER A 12 -4.84 -16.91 -21.50
N ARG A 13 -5.37 -17.02 -20.27
CA ARG A 13 -5.54 -15.88 -19.34
C ARG A 13 -4.44 -15.76 -18.29
N ASP A 14 -3.77 -16.87 -17.97
CA ASP A 14 -2.73 -16.93 -16.94
C ASP A 14 -1.32 -16.69 -17.50
N LEU A 15 -1.11 -16.97 -18.79
CA LEU A 15 0.16 -16.73 -19.47
C LEU A 15 0.57 -15.25 -19.52
N PRO A 16 -0.33 -14.28 -19.81
CA PRO A 16 0.01 -12.85 -19.77
C PRO A 16 0.45 -12.40 -18.37
N LEU A 17 -0.25 -12.86 -17.32
CA LEU A 17 0.10 -12.53 -15.95
C LEU A 17 1.47 -13.10 -15.56
N LYS A 18 1.76 -14.35 -15.90
CA LYS A 18 3.06 -14.97 -15.60
C LYS A 18 4.22 -14.21 -16.25
N ASN A 19 4.08 -13.82 -17.51
CA ASN A 19 5.10 -13.03 -18.21
C ASN A 19 5.26 -11.65 -17.57
N ALA A 20 4.14 -10.96 -17.27
CA ALA A 20 4.18 -9.67 -16.59
C ALA A 20 4.89 -9.74 -15.22
N VAL A 21 4.68 -10.81 -14.46
CA VAL A 21 5.38 -11.00 -13.18
C VAL A 21 6.89 -11.15 -13.39
N ILE A 22 7.33 -11.92 -14.38
CA ILE A 22 8.75 -12.09 -14.71
C ILE A 22 9.36 -10.76 -15.16
N ASP A 23 8.69 -10.04 -16.05
CA ASP A 23 9.18 -8.77 -16.60
C ASP A 23 9.26 -7.69 -15.52
N ALA A 24 8.26 -7.62 -14.63
CA ALA A 24 8.27 -6.70 -13.50
C ALA A 24 9.38 -7.02 -12.51
N GLN A 25 9.65 -8.31 -12.25
CA GLN A 25 10.77 -8.72 -11.41
C GLN A 25 12.13 -8.33 -12.03
N ALA A 26 12.28 -8.49 -13.35
CA ALA A 26 13.49 -8.07 -14.05
C ALA A 26 13.70 -6.54 -14.00
N ALA A 27 12.63 -5.76 -14.19
CA ALA A 27 12.65 -4.30 -14.03
C ALA A 27 13.04 -3.90 -12.60
N PHE A 28 12.40 -4.50 -11.61
CA PHE A 28 12.69 -4.27 -10.19
C PHE A 28 14.14 -4.57 -9.81
N MET A 29 14.68 -5.71 -10.26
CA MET A 29 16.10 -6.07 -10.05
C MET A 29 17.06 -5.09 -10.73
N SER A 30 16.62 -4.44 -11.80
CA SER A 30 17.36 -3.40 -12.51
C SER A 30 17.11 -2.00 -11.94
N THR A 31 16.44 -1.89 -10.77
CA THR A 31 16.04 -0.64 -10.10
C THR A 31 15.09 0.26 -10.91
N ASP A 32 14.46 -0.29 -11.95
CA ASP A 32 13.45 0.38 -12.77
C ASP A 32 12.06 0.19 -12.13
N TYR A 33 11.83 0.91 -11.04
CA TYR A 33 10.62 0.80 -10.22
C TYR A 33 9.36 1.31 -10.94
N ASP A 34 9.49 2.37 -11.75
CA ASP A 34 8.37 2.93 -12.51
C ASP A 34 7.85 1.89 -13.51
N LYS A 35 8.77 1.26 -14.25
CA LYS A 35 8.42 0.18 -15.18
C LYS A 35 7.83 -1.04 -14.48
N ALA A 36 8.32 -1.38 -13.28
CA ALA A 36 7.77 -2.48 -12.50
C ALA A 36 6.30 -2.19 -12.08
N ILE A 37 5.97 -0.94 -11.77
CA ILE A 37 4.60 -0.50 -11.52
C ILE A 37 3.77 -0.61 -12.80
N ASP A 38 4.22 -0.02 -13.91
CA ASP A 38 3.49 0.00 -15.19
C ASP A 38 3.11 -1.41 -15.67
N ILE A 39 4.02 -2.37 -15.51
CA ILE A 39 3.78 -3.77 -15.91
C ILE A 39 2.69 -4.42 -15.04
N LEU A 40 2.65 -4.12 -13.74
CA LEU A 40 1.76 -4.77 -12.77
C LEU A 40 0.44 -4.01 -12.53
N GLU A 41 0.37 -2.72 -12.86
CA GLU A 41 -0.80 -1.85 -12.68
C GLU A 41 -2.10 -2.46 -13.26
N PRO A 42 -2.12 -3.03 -14.48
CA PRO A 42 -3.35 -3.54 -15.09
C PRO A 42 -3.96 -4.74 -14.35
N TYR A 43 -3.20 -5.38 -13.46
CA TYR A 43 -3.64 -6.56 -12.74
C TYR A 43 -4.24 -6.18 -11.38
N GLY A 44 -5.42 -6.72 -11.10
CA GLY A 44 -6.05 -6.59 -9.80
C GLY A 44 -5.22 -7.26 -8.71
N ILE A 45 -5.15 -6.64 -7.53
CA ILE A 45 -4.34 -7.10 -6.39
C ILE A 45 -4.62 -8.58 -6.05
N ASN A 46 -5.88 -9.01 -6.07
CA ASN A 46 -6.28 -10.39 -5.76
C ASN A 46 -5.78 -11.45 -6.76
N ARG A 47 -5.28 -11.03 -7.93
CA ARG A 47 -4.70 -11.92 -8.95
C ARG A 47 -3.19 -11.98 -8.88
N LEU A 48 -2.55 -11.01 -8.23
CA LEU A 48 -1.10 -10.94 -8.16
C LEU A 48 -0.58 -11.99 -7.17
N PRO A 49 0.42 -12.82 -7.53
CA PRO A 49 1.09 -13.66 -6.56
C PRO A 49 1.83 -12.78 -5.54
N LYS A 50 2.07 -13.31 -4.33
CA LYS A 50 2.76 -12.59 -3.24
C LYS A 50 4.09 -11.96 -3.69
N SER A 51 4.86 -12.65 -4.54
CA SER A 51 6.11 -12.13 -5.10
C SER A 51 5.93 -10.86 -5.95
N ALA A 52 4.88 -10.80 -6.76
CA ALA A 52 4.55 -9.63 -7.56
C ALA A 52 3.99 -8.50 -6.70
N LYS A 53 3.21 -8.83 -5.66
CA LYS A 53 2.76 -7.85 -4.66
C LYS A 53 3.94 -7.19 -3.94
N TYR A 54 4.94 -7.98 -3.57
CA TYR A 54 6.16 -7.47 -2.95
C TYR A 54 6.90 -6.49 -3.87
N VAL A 55 7.10 -6.87 -5.13
CA VAL A 55 7.70 -6.00 -6.16
C VAL A 55 6.91 -4.69 -6.29
N LEU A 56 5.59 -4.80 -6.44
CA LEU A 56 4.72 -3.63 -6.64
C LEU A 56 4.71 -2.70 -5.41
N ALA A 57 4.50 -3.24 -4.21
CA ALA A 57 4.51 -2.49 -2.95
C ALA A 57 5.86 -1.77 -2.74
N THR A 58 6.96 -2.49 -2.94
CA THR A 58 8.31 -1.93 -2.76
C THR A 58 8.61 -0.86 -3.80
N SER A 59 8.17 -1.05 -5.05
CA SER A 59 8.34 -0.06 -6.11
C SER A 59 7.59 1.24 -5.79
N PHE A 60 6.35 1.14 -5.28
CA PHE A 60 5.61 2.33 -4.83
C PHE A 60 6.33 3.07 -3.72
N VAL A 61 6.83 2.38 -2.69
CA VAL A 61 7.57 3.01 -1.59
C VAL A 61 8.87 3.65 -2.07
N LYS A 62 9.57 3.02 -3.01
CA LYS A 62 10.85 3.52 -3.57
C LYS A 62 10.68 4.79 -4.40
N LEU A 63 9.50 5.00 -4.98
CA LEU A 63 9.16 6.16 -5.80
C LEU A 63 8.38 7.23 -5.03
N ASP A 64 7.96 6.94 -3.81
CA ASP A 64 7.37 7.92 -2.93
C ASP A 64 8.43 8.96 -2.51
N ASN A 65 7.99 10.19 -2.23
CA ASN A 65 8.87 11.32 -1.97
C ASN A 65 9.43 11.34 -0.52
N LEU A 66 9.75 10.15 0.00
CA LEU A 66 10.28 9.93 1.35
C LEU A 66 11.79 10.18 1.37
N ASN A 67 12.30 10.67 2.50
CA ASN A 67 13.75 10.69 2.70
C ASN A 67 14.27 9.26 2.99
N SER A 68 15.59 9.06 2.92
CA SER A 68 16.21 7.74 3.04
C SER A 68 15.88 7.02 4.34
N GLU A 69 15.80 7.73 5.47
CA GLU A 69 15.50 7.14 6.79
C GLU A 69 14.03 6.73 6.91
N GLN A 70 13.11 7.57 6.42
CA GLN A 70 11.68 7.27 6.37
C GLN A 70 11.39 6.09 5.44
N MET A 71 12.06 6.07 4.29
CA MET A 71 11.96 4.97 3.34
C MET A 71 12.46 3.66 3.94
N GLU A 72 13.61 3.65 4.63
CA GLU A 72 14.11 2.45 5.31
C GLU A 72 13.18 1.97 6.43
N ALA A 73 12.62 2.89 7.22
CA ALA A 73 11.63 2.54 8.24
C ALA A 73 10.39 1.86 7.64
N VAL A 74 9.90 2.37 6.51
CA VAL A 74 8.78 1.75 5.77
C VAL A 74 9.18 0.39 5.20
N LEU A 75 10.36 0.28 4.58
CA LEU A 75 10.83 -0.98 3.99
C LEU A 75 11.06 -2.07 5.03
N ASN A 76 11.38 -1.70 6.27
CA ASN A 76 11.45 -2.65 7.39
C ASN A 76 10.09 -3.29 7.72
N THR A 77 8.98 -2.66 7.34
CA THR A 77 7.63 -3.26 7.42
C THR A 77 7.30 -4.14 6.19
N ILE A 78 8.02 -3.96 5.08
CA ILE A 78 7.85 -4.68 3.81
C ILE A 78 9.00 -5.69 3.62
N THR A 79 8.87 -6.83 4.26
CA THR A 79 9.78 -7.97 4.09
C THR A 79 9.20 -8.98 3.10
N GLN A 80 10.04 -9.84 2.52
CA GLN A 80 9.56 -10.95 1.68
C GLN A 80 8.67 -11.94 2.46
N SER A 81 8.84 -11.99 3.80
CA SER A 81 8.00 -12.71 4.74
C SER A 81 6.70 -11.98 5.12
N SER A 82 6.59 -10.67 4.89
CA SER A 82 5.46 -9.85 5.37
C SER A 82 4.13 -10.46 4.95
N ASP A 83 3.13 -10.31 5.81
CA ASP A 83 1.79 -10.76 5.51
C ASP A 83 1.31 -10.08 4.21
N GLU A 84 0.56 -10.82 3.41
CA GLU A 84 0.02 -10.32 2.15
C GLU A 84 -0.85 -9.07 2.37
N THR A 85 -1.45 -8.95 3.54
CA THR A 85 -2.27 -7.82 3.99
C THR A 85 -1.44 -6.52 4.11
N ILE A 86 -0.19 -6.60 4.60
CA ILE A 86 0.73 -5.44 4.64
C ILE A 86 1.13 -5.05 3.22
N LEU A 87 1.39 -6.01 2.33
CA LEU A 87 1.68 -5.70 0.93
C LEU A 87 0.48 -5.01 0.24
N ASN A 88 -0.73 -5.50 0.50
CA ASN A 88 -1.94 -4.91 -0.04
C ASN A 88 -2.13 -3.46 0.42
N TYR A 89 -1.81 -3.15 1.69
CA TYR A 89 -1.83 -1.77 2.21
C TYR A 89 -1.00 -0.82 1.34
N TRP A 90 0.28 -1.15 1.13
CA TRP A 90 1.20 -0.31 0.35
C TRP A 90 0.81 -0.21 -1.12
N ILE A 91 0.24 -1.27 -1.70
CA ILE A 91 -0.26 -1.23 -3.08
C ILE A 91 -1.50 -0.33 -3.18
N TYR A 92 -2.45 -0.39 -2.23
CA TYR A 92 -3.61 0.51 -2.24
C TYR A 92 -3.19 1.96 -2.04
N LEU A 93 -2.24 2.20 -1.14
CA LEU A 93 -1.69 3.53 -0.91
C LEU A 93 -1.06 4.09 -2.19
N GLY A 94 -0.15 3.34 -2.81
CA GLY A 94 0.55 3.73 -4.04
C GLY A 94 -0.38 3.93 -5.26
N ARG A 95 -1.49 3.19 -5.33
CA ARG A 95 -2.55 3.40 -6.35
C ARG A 95 -3.47 4.59 -6.05
N GLY A 96 -3.32 5.25 -4.90
CA GLY A 96 -4.19 6.35 -4.47
C GLY A 96 -5.56 5.92 -3.93
N ASP A 97 -5.78 4.62 -3.73
CA ASP A 97 -6.96 3.97 -3.14
C ASP A 97 -6.92 4.11 -1.59
N LEU A 98 -6.79 5.34 -1.09
CA LEU A 98 -6.49 5.62 0.32
C LEU A 98 -7.55 5.11 1.32
N GLU A 99 -8.83 5.06 0.92
CA GLU A 99 -9.89 4.51 1.78
C GLU A 99 -9.73 3.00 1.97
N LYS A 100 -9.28 2.27 0.94
CA LYS A 100 -8.96 0.83 1.07
C LYS A 100 -7.67 0.61 1.85
N ALA A 101 -6.68 1.48 1.68
CA ALA A 101 -5.47 1.42 2.49
C ALA A 101 -5.82 1.59 3.99
N LEU A 102 -6.71 2.53 4.33
CA LEU A 102 -7.21 2.70 5.70
C LEU A 102 -7.94 1.45 6.22
N ASP A 103 -8.86 0.88 5.44
CA ASP A 103 -9.60 -0.34 5.82
C ASP A 103 -8.65 -1.52 6.09
N VAL A 104 -7.65 -1.71 5.21
CA VAL A 104 -6.62 -2.73 5.40
C VAL A 104 -5.81 -2.47 6.67
N ALA A 105 -5.38 -1.24 6.92
CA ALA A 105 -4.64 -0.89 8.14
C ALA A 105 -5.44 -1.14 9.42
N GLN A 106 -6.74 -0.80 9.41
CA GLN A 106 -7.65 -1.05 10.53
C GLN A 106 -7.87 -2.53 10.78
N ASN A 107 -7.96 -3.34 9.72
CA ASN A 107 -8.07 -4.79 9.81
C ASN A 107 -6.79 -5.43 10.37
N ILE A 108 -5.61 -4.93 9.99
CA ILE A 108 -4.33 -5.34 10.59
C ILE A 108 -4.29 -4.94 12.08
N GLY A 109 -4.89 -3.80 12.43
CA GLY A 109 -4.83 -3.23 13.78
C GLY A 109 -3.51 -2.54 14.10
N ASP A 110 -2.74 -2.17 13.07
CA ASP A 110 -1.46 -1.48 13.24
C ASP A 110 -1.67 0.04 13.33
N THR A 111 -1.52 0.59 14.54
CA THR A 111 -1.72 2.02 14.83
C THR A 111 -0.85 2.92 13.95
N GLN A 112 0.37 2.49 13.57
CA GLN A 112 1.24 3.28 12.69
C GLN A 112 0.72 3.32 11.25
N LEU A 113 0.28 2.18 10.71
CA LEU A 113 -0.31 2.12 9.36
C LEU A 113 -1.64 2.88 9.29
N ILE A 114 -2.44 2.83 10.35
CA ILE A 114 -3.71 3.58 10.45
C ILE A 114 -3.42 5.09 10.47
N LEU A 115 -2.46 5.54 11.29
CA LEU A 115 -2.04 6.94 11.34
C LEU A 115 -1.53 7.43 9.97
N HIS A 116 -0.72 6.61 9.30
CA HIS A 116 -0.19 6.94 7.98
C HIS A 116 -1.29 7.06 6.92
N ALA A 117 -2.29 6.16 6.94
CA ALA A 117 -3.44 6.23 6.04
C ALA A 117 -4.27 7.51 6.25
N TYR A 118 -4.58 7.87 7.50
CA TYR A 118 -5.31 9.11 7.79
C TYR A 118 -4.53 10.36 7.37
N THR A 119 -3.21 10.36 7.54
CA THR A 119 -2.35 11.48 7.11
C THR A 119 -2.40 11.68 5.60
N ASN A 120 -2.33 10.59 4.82
CA ASN A 120 -2.47 10.66 3.36
C ASN A 120 -3.87 11.11 2.93
N LEU A 121 -4.93 10.64 3.61
CA LEU A 121 -6.31 11.08 3.36
C LEU A 121 -6.48 12.57 3.62
N TYR A 122 -5.89 13.08 4.71
CA TYR A 122 -5.89 14.49 5.04
C TYR A 122 -5.23 15.33 3.94
N GLU A 123 -4.02 14.97 3.51
CA GLU A 123 -3.32 15.70 2.45
C GLU A 123 -4.06 15.65 1.11
N LYS A 124 -4.65 14.50 0.74
CA LYS A 124 -5.48 14.37 -0.47
C LYS A 124 -6.69 15.29 -0.43
N VAL A 125 -7.43 15.32 0.68
CA VAL A 125 -8.61 16.20 0.84
C VAL A 125 -8.18 17.67 0.87
N LYS A 126 -7.07 18.00 1.52
CA LYS A 126 -6.53 19.36 1.59
C LYS A 126 -6.12 19.88 0.21
N ALA A 127 -5.55 19.03 -0.65
CA ALA A 127 -5.20 19.37 -2.03
C ALA A 127 -6.39 19.40 -3.00
N ASP A 128 -7.54 18.82 -2.63
CA ASP A 128 -8.72 18.76 -3.51
C ASP A 128 -9.32 20.16 -3.73
N THR A 129 -9.31 20.60 -4.99
CA THR A 129 -9.87 21.89 -5.45
C THR A 129 -11.30 21.80 -5.96
N LYS A 130 -11.85 20.58 -6.09
CA LYS A 130 -13.19 20.30 -6.62
C LYS A 130 -14.20 20.02 -5.52
N MET A 131 -13.76 19.56 -4.34
CA MET A 131 -14.63 19.31 -3.19
C MET A 131 -15.26 20.60 -2.64
N SER A 132 -16.51 20.52 -2.18
CA SER A 132 -17.18 21.64 -1.54
C SER A 132 -16.44 22.06 -0.25
N GLY A 133 -16.45 23.36 0.06
CA GLY A 133 -15.76 23.86 1.26
C GLY A 133 -16.29 23.23 2.57
N SER A 134 -17.59 22.98 2.66
CA SER A 134 -18.21 22.36 3.84
C SER A 134 -17.81 20.89 4.00
N ASP A 135 -17.84 20.11 2.91
CA ASP A 135 -17.47 18.69 2.97
C ASP A 135 -15.97 18.53 3.23
N LYS A 136 -15.17 19.40 2.61
CA LYS A 136 -13.73 19.47 2.82
C LYS A 136 -13.40 19.74 4.28
N GLN A 137 -13.99 20.78 4.89
CA GLN A 137 -13.75 21.11 6.28
C GLN A 137 -14.20 19.98 7.22
N LYS A 138 -15.34 19.34 6.93
CA LYS A 138 -15.84 18.21 7.73
C LYS A 138 -14.84 17.05 7.74
N LYS A 139 -14.35 16.63 6.56
CA LYS A 139 -13.38 15.54 6.43
C LYS A 139 -12.03 15.89 7.07
N LEU A 140 -11.53 17.11 6.86
CA LEU A 140 -10.27 17.55 7.47
C LEU A 140 -10.33 17.50 9.00
N ASN A 141 -11.43 17.98 9.60
CA ASN A 141 -11.62 17.94 11.05
C ASN A 141 -11.71 16.51 11.58
N GLU A 142 -12.37 15.61 10.85
CA GLU A 142 -12.48 14.19 11.20
C GLU A 142 -11.11 13.51 11.19
N TYR A 143 -10.35 13.67 10.11
CA TYR A 143 -9.02 13.08 9.98
C TYR A 143 -8.03 13.67 10.98
N GLU A 144 -8.05 14.98 11.21
CA GLU A 144 -7.18 15.65 12.20
C GLU A 144 -7.40 15.12 13.62
N LYS A 145 -8.67 14.84 13.98
CA LYS A 145 -9.01 14.26 15.27
C LYS A 145 -8.44 12.86 15.43
N GLU A 146 -8.59 11.99 14.42
CA GLU A 146 -8.05 10.63 14.45
C GLU A 146 -6.52 10.64 14.46
N ILE A 147 -5.88 11.47 13.62
CA ILE A 147 -4.41 11.66 13.61
C ILE A 147 -3.90 12.07 15.00
N SER A 148 -4.56 13.04 15.64
CA SER A 148 -4.18 13.51 16.98
C SER A 148 -4.33 12.43 18.05
N LYS A 149 -5.38 11.61 17.96
CA LYS A 149 -5.62 10.50 18.89
C LYS A 149 -4.54 9.43 18.74
N LEU A 150 -4.29 8.97 17.51
CA LEU A 150 -3.32 7.91 17.21
C LEU A 150 -1.88 8.35 17.54
N SER A 151 -1.53 9.61 17.27
CA SER A 151 -0.21 10.15 17.59
C SER A 151 0.06 10.14 19.11
N LYS A 152 -0.96 10.46 19.93
CA LYS A 152 -0.86 10.37 21.39
C LYS A 152 -0.67 8.94 21.85
N GLU A 153 -1.46 8.01 21.31
CA GLU A 153 -1.38 6.58 21.65
C GLU A 153 0.03 6.01 21.39
N LEU A 154 0.64 6.35 20.24
CA LEU A 154 2.01 5.96 19.91
C LEU A 154 3.06 6.61 20.82
N GLY A 155 2.88 7.89 21.17
CA GLY A 155 3.75 8.62 22.09
C GLY A 155 3.71 8.06 23.52
N GLU A 156 2.53 7.72 24.02
CA GLU A 156 2.32 7.10 25.34
C GLU A 156 2.93 5.69 25.39
N THR A 157 2.73 4.89 24.33
CA THR A 157 3.29 3.53 24.22
C THR A 157 4.82 3.54 24.22
N SER A 158 5.44 4.53 23.57
CA SER A 158 6.89 4.70 23.54
C SER A 158 7.47 5.13 24.89
N GLY A 159 6.71 5.86 25.71
CA GLY A 159 7.12 6.31 27.04
C GLY A 159 6.99 5.25 28.13
N SER A 160 6.09 4.28 27.99
CA SER A 160 5.89 3.21 28.99
C SER A 160 6.91 2.08 28.95
N GLN A 161 7.75 1.98 27.90
CA GLN A 161 8.83 0.98 27.83
C GLN A 161 10.14 1.41 28.52
N SER A 162 10.22 2.63 29.08
CA SER A 162 11.45 3.16 29.71
C SER A 162 11.52 3.01 31.25
N ASN A 163 10.50 2.47 31.91
CA ASN A 163 10.50 2.26 33.37
C ASN A 163 10.40 0.77 33.69
N GLY A 164 11.52 0.06 33.56
CA GLY A 164 11.62 -1.34 33.89
C GLY A 164 13.04 -1.87 33.72
N ASP A 165 13.98 -1.30 34.46
CA ASP A 165 15.22 -1.95 34.95
C ASP A 165 15.69 -1.25 36.23
#